data_AF-A0A8M1GQM8-F1
#
_entry.id   AF-A0A8M1GQM8-F1
#
_cell.length_a   1.000
_cell.length_b   1.000
_cell.length_c   1.000
_cell.angle_alpha   90.00
_cell.angle_beta   90.00
_cell.angle_gamma   90.00
#
_symmetry.space_group_name_H-M   'P 1'
#
loop_
_entity.id
_entity.type
_entity.pdbx_description
1 polymer ?
#
loop_
_entity_poly.entity_id
_entity_poly.type
_entity_poly.pdbx_seq_one_letter_code
_entity_poly.pdbx_strand_id
1 'polypeptide(L)'
;METRKAVPGVHSCGPRVAPGSGTAAELVYHLAGALGTELKELARRFGPEAAARLVPLVVRTLELLEKAAVGPDPDSLQVSAQQAEAELRRLREENERLRRELRSGPQEERALLRQLKEVTDRQRDELRAHNRDLLQRSQETEALQEQLQRLLLVNAELRHKLAAVEAQLRAARDRESERELPRQGVVELARDQAGGAGYEQRQEPERAAADAGAPGTPEDPAGALQQPGRPSKAGQCSFSREELEQILQERNELKANVFLLKEELAYFQRELLTDHRVPGLLVEAMKVAVKKQRKKIKAKMLGIPEEAESSDDEDSSWLLLSCDKGAHPPPTESRIQSFFGLSYEGDTEAPKEQTSSMAPSELGGEEEAAPQASAPDGLCSALGEHLGLGVSAAPET
;
A
#
# COMPACT_ATOMS: atom_id res chain seq x y z
N MET A 1 -49.00 5.52 -29.39
CA MET A 1 -49.09 5.22 -30.83
C MET A 1 -47.84 4.44 -31.18
N GLU A 2 -47.90 3.11 -31.19
CA GLU A 2 -46.93 2.24 -31.86
C GLU A 2 -47.54 0.84 -31.94
N THR A 3 -47.71 0.39 -33.16
CA THR A 3 -48.60 -0.68 -33.57
C THR A 3 -47.91 -2.04 -33.44
N ARG A 4 -48.47 -2.91 -32.59
CA ARG A 4 -48.10 -4.32 -32.51
C ARG A 4 -48.46 -5.01 -33.83
N LYS A 5 -47.48 -5.27 -34.68
CA LYS A 5 -47.61 -6.19 -35.81
C LYS A 5 -47.63 -7.62 -35.27
N ALA A 6 -48.82 -8.21 -35.26
CA ALA A 6 -49.00 -9.64 -35.07
C ALA A 6 -48.35 -10.38 -36.25
N VAL A 7 -47.45 -11.31 -35.94
CA VAL A 7 -46.97 -12.32 -36.90
C VAL A 7 -48.07 -13.39 -36.99
N PRO A 8 -48.62 -13.70 -38.19
CA PRO A 8 -49.64 -14.73 -38.34
C PRO A 8 -49.05 -16.11 -38.05
N GLY A 9 -49.89 -16.96 -37.47
CA GLY A 9 -49.57 -18.29 -36.99
C GLY A 9 -48.79 -19.15 -37.98
N VAL A 10 -47.84 -19.89 -37.42
CA VAL A 10 -47.22 -21.06 -38.05
C VAL A 10 -48.35 -21.99 -38.45
N HIS A 11 -48.58 -22.12 -39.75
CA HIS A 11 -49.45 -23.13 -40.31
C HIS A 11 -48.98 -24.48 -39.79
N SER A 12 -49.78 -25.09 -38.92
CA SER A 12 -49.70 -26.51 -38.60
C SER A 12 -49.85 -27.27 -39.91
N CYS A 13 -48.73 -27.62 -40.54
CA CYS A 13 -48.69 -28.52 -41.68
C CYS A 13 -48.88 -29.94 -41.15
N GLY A 14 -50.09 -30.23 -40.63
CA GLY A 14 -50.53 -31.59 -40.43
C GLY A 14 -50.93 -32.14 -41.79
N PRO A 15 -50.39 -33.29 -42.24
CA PRO A 15 -50.86 -33.89 -43.47
C PRO A 15 -52.33 -34.30 -43.28
N ARG A 16 -53.23 -33.56 -43.93
CA ARG A 16 -54.63 -33.99 -44.12
C ARG A 16 -54.60 -35.21 -45.05
N VAL A 17 -54.62 -36.39 -44.45
CA VAL A 17 -54.78 -37.66 -45.18
C VAL A 17 -56.23 -37.74 -45.68
N ALA A 18 -56.39 -37.79 -47.00
CA ALA A 18 -57.67 -38.08 -47.65
C ALA A 18 -58.03 -39.56 -47.42
N PRO A 19 -59.33 -39.93 -47.30
CA PRO A 19 -59.73 -41.29 -46.99
C PRO A 19 -59.59 -42.14 -48.25
N GLY A 20 -58.49 -42.91 -48.35
CA GLY A 20 -58.24 -43.82 -49.45
C GLY A 20 -56.78 -43.98 -49.86
N SER A 21 -55.86 -43.18 -49.31
CA SER A 21 -54.41 -43.41 -49.52
C SER A 21 -53.93 -44.46 -48.52
N GLY A 22 -53.71 -45.69 -49.00
CA GLY A 22 -52.98 -46.69 -48.23
C GLY A 22 -51.62 -46.15 -47.79
N THR A 23 -51.10 -46.62 -46.66
CA THR A 23 -49.79 -46.19 -46.16
C THR A 23 -48.71 -46.33 -47.25
N ALA A 24 -47.63 -45.55 -47.19
CA ALA A 24 -46.54 -45.67 -48.17
C ALA A 24 -46.02 -47.12 -48.25
N ALA A 25 -46.03 -47.86 -47.13
CA ALA A 25 -45.72 -49.29 -47.08
C ALA A 25 -46.76 -50.15 -47.84
N GLU A 26 -48.06 -49.89 -47.70
CA GLU A 26 -49.11 -50.57 -48.48
C GLU A 26 -48.94 -50.37 -49.99
N LEU A 27 -48.56 -49.17 -50.43
CA LEU A 27 -48.26 -48.90 -51.84
C LEU A 27 -47.04 -49.70 -52.33
N VAL A 28 -46.02 -49.87 -51.48
CA VAL A 28 -44.84 -50.72 -51.79
C VAL A 28 -45.25 -52.19 -51.90
N TYR A 29 -46.13 -52.70 -51.04
CA TYR A 29 -46.64 -54.07 -51.14
C TYR A 29 -47.51 -54.30 -52.38
N HIS A 30 -48.36 -53.34 -52.75
CA HIS A 30 -49.13 -53.40 -54.00
C HIS A 30 -48.22 -53.41 -55.23
N LEU A 31 -47.18 -52.56 -55.24
CA LEU A 31 -46.17 -52.54 -56.31
C LEU A 31 -45.39 -53.85 -56.37
N ALA A 32 -44.99 -54.43 -55.23
CA ALA A 32 -44.32 -55.72 -55.15
C ALA A 32 -45.18 -56.85 -55.75
N GLY A 33 -46.49 -56.84 -55.48
CA GLY A 33 -47.45 -57.78 -56.07
C GLY A 33 -47.53 -57.68 -57.59
N ALA A 34 -47.65 -56.45 -58.12
CA ALA A 34 -47.69 -56.21 -59.57
C ALA A 34 -46.36 -56.56 -60.26
N LEU A 35 -45.22 -56.19 -59.67
CA LEU A 35 -43.89 -56.58 -60.17
C LEU A 35 -43.71 -58.10 -60.14
N GLY A 36 -44.23 -58.78 -59.11
CA GLY A 36 -44.19 -60.23 -59.00
C GLY A 36 -44.97 -60.94 -60.12
N THR A 37 -46.11 -60.39 -60.57
CA THR A 37 -46.87 -60.95 -61.70
C THR A 37 -46.15 -60.74 -63.04
N GLU A 38 -45.54 -59.57 -63.24
CA GLU A 38 -44.76 -59.28 -64.45
C GLU A 38 -43.49 -60.15 -64.53
N LEU A 39 -42.79 -60.35 -63.40
CA LEU A 39 -41.61 -61.23 -63.34
C LEU A 39 -41.97 -62.71 -63.59
N LYS A 40 -43.15 -63.16 -63.16
CA LYS A 40 -43.67 -64.51 -63.49
C LYS A 40 -43.96 -64.65 -64.98
N GLU A 41 -44.56 -63.65 -65.60
CA GLU A 41 -44.81 -63.66 -67.05
C GLU A 41 -43.50 -63.58 -67.86
N LEU A 42 -42.50 -62.83 -67.38
CA LEU A 42 -41.16 -62.80 -67.95
C LEU A 42 -40.49 -64.19 -67.89
N ALA A 43 -40.57 -64.87 -66.74
CA ALA A 43 -40.08 -66.24 -66.58
C ALA A 43 -40.80 -67.24 -67.50
N ARG A 44 -42.10 -67.06 -67.74
CA ARG A 44 -42.90 -67.89 -68.66
C ARG A 44 -42.46 -67.71 -70.12
N ARG A 45 -42.09 -66.49 -70.52
CA ARG A 45 -41.73 -66.15 -71.92
C ARG A 45 -40.26 -66.41 -72.26
N PHE A 46 -39.34 -66.16 -71.34
CA PHE A 46 -37.88 -66.19 -71.60
C PHE A 46 -37.14 -67.25 -70.79
N GLY A 47 -37.86 -68.10 -70.06
CA GLY A 47 -37.31 -69.14 -69.20
C GLY A 47 -36.96 -68.65 -67.80
N PRO A 48 -36.84 -69.57 -66.82
CA PRO A 48 -36.62 -69.21 -65.41
C PRO A 48 -35.28 -68.52 -65.17
N GLU A 49 -34.27 -68.80 -65.99
CA GLU A 49 -32.91 -68.24 -65.82
C GLU A 49 -32.84 -66.73 -66.06
N ALA A 50 -33.71 -66.19 -66.92
CA ALA A 50 -33.81 -64.76 -67.17
C ALA A 50 -34.37 -64.00 -65.95
N ALA A 51 -35.31 -64.61 -65.23
CA ALA A 51 -35.92 -64.02 -64.03
C ALA A 51 -35.07 -64.27 -62.77
N ALA A 52 -34.36 -65.40 -62.68
CA ALA A 52 -33.62 -65.82 -61.49
C ALA A 52 -32.58 -64.79 -61.01
N ARG A 53 -31.95 -64.05 -61.94
CA ARG A 53 -30.96 -63.01 -61.60
C ARG A 53 -31.59 -61.66 -61.25
N LEU A 54 -32.77 -61.36 -61.78
CA LEU A 54 -33.44 -60.07 -61.61
C LEU A 54 -34.25 -60.00 -60.31
N VAL A 55 -34.90 -61.11 -59.93
CA VAL A 55 -35.75 -61.19 -58.75
C VAL A 55 -35.04 -60.72 -57.46
N PRO A 56 -33.81 -61.16 -57.13
CA PRO A 56 -33.14 -60.72 -55.90
C PRO A 56 -32.83 -59.22 -55.86
N LEU A 57 -32.55 -58.60 -57.02
CA LEU A 57 -32.30 -57.15 -57.12
C LEU A 57 -33.59 -56.36 -56.89
N VAL A 58 -34.69 -56.79 -57.50
CA VAL A 58 -36.02 -56.17 -57.33
C VAL A 58 -36.47 -56.29 -55.88
N VAL A 59 -36.32 -57.45 -55.26
CA VAL A 59 -36.63 -57.66 -53.84
C VAL A 59 -35.79 -56.73 -52.97
N ARG A 60 -34.47 -56.65 -53.17
CA ARG A 60 -33.61 -55.74 -52.38
C ARG A 60 -33.99 -54.26 -52.55
N THR A 61 -34.39 -53.83 -53.75
CA THR A 61 -34.88 -52.46 -53.95
C THR A 61 -36.22 -52.20 -53.26
N LEU A 62 -37.12 -53.18 -53.27
CA LEU A 62 -38.40 -53.09 -52.58
C LEU A 62 -38.23 -53.11 -51.06
N GLU A 63 -37.31 -53.90 -50.52
CA GLU A 63 -36.95 -53.90 -49.09
C GLU A 63 -36.37 -52.55 -48.62
N LEU A 64 -35.51 -51.91 -49.45
CA LEU A 64 -34.99 -50.57 -49.13
C LEU A 64 -36.10 -49.51 -49.21
N LEU A 65 -37.02 -49.65 -50.15
CA LEU A 65 -38.16 -48.75 -50.30
C LEU A 65 -39.16 -48.92 -49.15
N GLU A 66 -39.40 -50.16 -48.69
CA GLU A 66 -40.21 -50.48 -47.52
C GLU A 66 -39.60 -49.89 -46.25
N LYS A 67 -38.29 -50.07 -46.02
CA LYS A 67 -37.58 -49.45 -44.88
C LYS A 67 -37.68 -47.92 -44.89
N ALA A 68 -37.59 -47.29 -46.06
CA ALA A 68 -37.74 -45.85 -46.19
C ALA A 68 -39.20 -45.38 -46.00
N ALA A 69 -40.17 -46.19 -46.43
CA ALA A 69 -41.60 -45.89 -46.36
C ALA A 69 -42.20 -46.12 -44.95
N VAL A 70 -41.70 -47.11 -44.22
CA VAL A 70 -42.05 -47.39 -42.82
C VAL A 70 -41.41 -46.35 -41.90
N GLY A 71 -40.26 -45.78 -42.29
CA GLY A 71 -39.54 -44.78 -41.52
C GLY A 71 -38.79 -45.38 -40.32
N PRO A 72 -38.11 -44.55 -39.52
CA PRO A 72 -37.47 -45.01 -38.29
C PRO A 72 -38.53 -45.50 -37.30
N ASP A 73 -38.21 -46.52 -36.50
CA ASP A 73 -39.15 -47.06 -35.52
C ASP A 73 -39.73 -45.95 -34.62
N PRO A 74 -41.06 -45.92 -34.42
CA PRO A 74 -41.72 -44.86 -33.66
C PRO A 74 -41.17 -44.77 -32.23
N ASP A 75 -40.78 -45.89 -31.64
CA ASP A 75 -40.20 -45.95 -30.29
C ASP A 75 -38.81 -45.29 -30.23
N SER A 76 -37.99 -45.47 -31.27
CA SER A 76 -36.65 -44.85 -31.36
C SER A 76 -36.76 -43.32 -31.53
N LEU A 77 -37.69 -42.87 -32.38
CA LEU A 77 -38.00 -41.45 -32.54
C LEU A 77 -38.59 -40.84 -31.28
N GLN A 78 -39.45 -41.58 -30.58
CA GLN A 78 -40.06 -41.13 -29.34
C GLN A 78 -39.00 -40.96 -28.23
N VAL A 79 -38.06 -41.89 -28.11
CA VAL A 79 -36.95 -41.77 -27.15
C VAL A 79 -36.06 -40.57 -27.50
N SER A 80 -35.71 -40.37 -28.76
CA SER A 80 -34.92 -39.21 -29.20
C SER A 80 -35.65 -37.88 -28.95
N ALA A 81 -36.96 -37.82 -29.20
CA ALA A 81 -37.78 -36.65 -28.92
C ALA A 81 -37.87 -36.37 -27.41
N GLN A 82 -38.04 -37.39 -26.57
CA GLN A 82 -38.05 -37.24 -25.11
C GLN A 82 -36.70 -36.76 -24.56
N GLN A 83 -35.59 -37.25 -25.11
CA GLN A 83 -34.25 -36.78 -24.77
C GLN A 83 -34.07 -35.31 -25.14
N ALA A 84 -34.43 -34.91 -26.37
CA ALA A 84 -34.39 -33.52 -26.81
C ALA A 84 -35.29 -32.60 -25.95
N GLU A 85 -36.47 -33.08 -25.54
CA GLU A 85 -37.34 -32.36 -24.62
C GLU A 85 -36.72 -32.16 -23.23
N ALA A 86 -36.07 -33.20 -22.69
CA ALA A 86 -35.37 -33.12 -21.41
C ALA A 86 -34.21 -32.12 -21.46
N GLU A 87 -33.42 -32.14 -22.55
CA GLU A 87 -32.35 -31.18 -22.79
C GLU A 87 -32.88 -29.75 -22.91
N LEU A 88 -33.98 -29.54 -23.65
CA LEU A 88 -34.63 -28.23 -23.74
C LEU A 88 -35.15 -27.75 -22.38
N ARG A 89 -35.67 -28.64 -21.52
CA ARG A 89 -36.07 -28.28 -20.15
C ARG A 89 -34.86 -27.84 -19.33
N ARG A 90 -33.77 -28.61 -19.35
CA ARG A 90 -32.51 -28.26 -18.67
C ARG A 90 -31.95 -26.91 -19.14
N LEU A 91 -31.87 -26.69 -20.45
CA LEU A 91 -31.37 -25.43 -21.00
C LEU A 91 -32.26 -24.24 -20.64
N ARG A 92 -33.58 -24.43 -20.55
CA ARG A 92 -34.50 -23.38 -20.08
C ARG A 92 -34.25 -23.02 -18.63
N GLU A 93 -34.07 -24.01 -17.75
CA GLU A 93 -33.75 -23.79 -16.34
C GLU A 93 -32.41 -23.08 -16.16
N GLU A 94 -31.38 -23.51 -16.90
CA GLU A 94 -30.06 -22.84 -16.93
C GLU A 94 -30.18 -21.40 -17.45
N ASN A 95 -30.96 -21.15 -18.51
CA ASN A 95 -31.17 -19.80 -19.04
C ASN A 95 -31.91 -18.91 -18.04
N GLU A 96 -32.91 -19.44 -17.33
CA GLU A 96 -33.59 -18.71 -16.27
C GLU A 96 -32.65 -18.37 -15.11
N ARG A 97 -31.79 -19.31 -14.70
CA ARG A 97 -30.76 -19.08 -13.68
C ARG A 97 -29.81 -17.97 -14.10
N LEU A 98 -29.24 -18.05 -15.30
CA LEU A 98 -28.34 -17.02 -15.84
C LEU A 98 -29.03 -15.66 -15.94
N ARG A 99 -30.33 -15.61 -16.30
CA ARG A 99 -31.12 -14.38 -16.29
C ARG A 99 -31.38 -13.82 -14.90
N ARG A 100 -31.40 -14.64 -13.85
CA ARG A 100 -31.49 -14.18 -12.46
C ARG A 100 -30.14 -13.60 -12.01
N GLU A 101 -29.05 -14.30 -12.28
CA GLU A 101 -27.68 -13.84 -11.98
C GLU A 101 -27.34 -12.53 -12.71
N LEU A 102 -27.68 -12.42 -14.00
CA LEU A 102 -27.51 -11.18 -14.77
C LEU A 102 -28.37 -10.02 -14.23
N ARG A 103 -29.50 -10.31 -13.57
CA ARG A 103 -30.35 -9.29 -12.94
C ARG A 103 -29.87 -8.91 -11.54
N SER A 104 -29.26 -9.83 -10.79
CA SER A 104 -28.74 -9.57 -9.45
C SER A 104 -27.42 -8.78 -9.48
N GLY A 105 -26.53 -9.04 -10.44
CA GLY A 105 -25.26 -8.30 -10.58
C GLY A 105 -25.43 -6.77 -10.58
N PRO A 106 -26.28 -6.18 -11.45
CA PRO A 106 -26.55 -4.75 -11.45
C PRO A 106 -27.19 -4.24 -10.14
N GLN A 107 -27.90 -5.09 -9.39
CA GLN A 107 -28.50 -4.71 -8.12
C GLN A 107 -27.46 -4.68 -6.99
N GLU A 108 -26.56 -5.66 -6.96
CA GLU A 108 -25.41 -5.72 -6.05
C GLU A 108 -24.47 -4.55 -6.30
N GLU A 109 -24.12 -4.26 -7.56
CA GLU A 109 -23.33 -3.09 -7.94
C GLU A 109 -23.98 -1.78 -7.50
N ARG A 110 -25.31 -1.63 -7.68
CA ARG A 110 -26.06 -0.46 -7.19
C ARG A 110 -26.04 -0.36 -5.66
N ALA A 111 -26.07 -1.48 -4.94
CA ALA A 111 -25.98 -1.49 -3.49
C ALA A 111 -24.59 -1.05 -3.02
N LEU A 112 -23.53 -1.59 -3.63
CA LEU A 112 -22.14 -1.18 -3.39
C LEU A 112 -21.93 0.30 -3.68
N LEU A 113 -22.44 0.81 -4.81
CA LEU A 113 -22.37 2.24 -5.13
C LEU A 113 -23.08 3.13 -4.11
N ARG A 114 -24.20 2.67 -3.54
CA ARG A 114 -24.88 3.39 -2.45
C ARG A 114 -24.03 3.40 -1.19
N GLN A 115 -23.44 2.27 -0.80
CA GLN A 115 -22.55 2.19 0.36
C GLN A 115 -21.31 3.08 0.18
N LEU A 116 -20.68 3.05 -0.99
CA LEU A 116 -19.55 3.93 -1.31
C LEU A 116 -19.96 5.41 -1.25
N LYS A 117 -21.14 5.75 -1.76
CA LYS A 117 -21.68 7.11 -1.65
C LYS A 117 -21.89 7.52 -0.20
N GLU A 118 -22.50 6.66 0.62
CA GLU A 118 -22.69 6.93 2.06
C GLU A 118 -21.37 7.15 2.79
N VAL A 119 -20.36 6.31 2.55
CA VAL A 119 -19.03 6.46 3.14
C VAL A 119 -18.39 7.77 2.67
N THR A 120 -18.49 8.08 1.37
CA THR A 120 -17.96 9.33 0.81
C THR A 120 -18.65 10.56 1.42
N ASP A 121 -19.97 10.52 1.58
CA ASP A 121 -20.74 11.62 2.16
C ASP A 121 -20.42 11.78 3.66
N ARG A 122 -20.26 10.68 4.42
CA ARG A 122 -19.76 10.71 5.81
C ARG A 122 -18.38 11.35 5.90
N GLN A 123 -17.43 10.91 5.06
CA GLN A 123 -16.08 11.48 5.03
C GLN A 123 -16.08 12.97 4.69
N ARG A 124 -16.96 13.42 3.77
CA ARG A 124 -17.12 14.84 3.46
C ARG A 124 -17.64 15.62 4.66
N ASP A 125 -18.61 15.08 5.40
CA ASP A 125 -19.17 15.73 6.58
C ASP A 125 -18.16 15.77 7.74
N GLU A 126 -17.38 14.70 7.94
CA GLU A 126 -16.26 14.67 8.88
C GLU A 126 -15.20 15.72 8.53
N LEU A 127 -14.80 15.82 7.25
CA LEU A 127 -13.88 16.86 6.79
C LEU A 127 -14.45 18.27 7.01
N ARG A 128 -15.75 18.49 6.81
CA ARG A 128 -16.39 19.77 7.10
C ARG A 128 -16.39 20.08 8.59
N ALA A 129 -16.64 19.09 9.44
CA ALA A 129 -16.58 19.24 10.90
C ALA A 129 -15.15 19.58 11.35
N HIS A 130 -14.15 18.80 10.92
CA HIS A 130 -12.75 19.06 11.23
C HIS A 130 -12.28 20.43 10.76
N ASN A 131 -12.71 20.88 9.58
CA ASN A 131 -12.38 22.25 9.12
C ASN A 131 -12.97 23.33 10.02
N ARG A 132 -14.20 23.16 10.54
CA ARG A 132 -14.79 24.10 11.50
C ARG A 132 -14.02 24.11 12.81
N ASP A 133 -13.63 22.93 13.31
CA ASP A 133 -12.84 22.81 14.53
C ASP A 133 -11.45 23.45 14.38
N LEU A 134 -10.81 23.25 13.22
CA LEU A 134 -9.52 23.88 12.89
C LEU A 134 -9.65 25.40 12.84
N LEU A 135 -10.69 25.93 12.21
CA LEU A 135 -10.96 27.37 12.17
C LEU A 135 -11.20 27.93 13.57
N GLN A 136 -11.97 27.24 14.41
CA GLN A 136 -12.20 27.66 15.79
C GLN A 136 -10.89 27.68 16.59
N ARG A 137 -10.08 26.62 16.49
CA ARG A 137 -8.76 26.58 17.14
C ARG A 137 -7.82 27.67 16.63
N SER A 138 -7.84 27.99 15.33
CA SER A 138 -7.08 29.12 14.77
C SER A 138 -7.48 30.43 15.45
N GLN A 139 -8.78 30.71 15.55
CA GLN A 139 -9.31 31.91 16.22
C GLN A 139 -8.91 31.96 17.70
N GLU A 140 -8.95 30.82 18.41
CA GLU A 140 -8.48 30.73 19.80
C GLU A 140 -6.98 31.02 19.90
N THR A 141 -6.16 30.49 18.99
CA THR A 141 -4.72 30.77 18.98
C THR A 141 -4.42 32.24 18.66
N GLU A 142 -5.16 32.86 17.74
CA GLU A 142 -5.05 34.29 17.43
C GLU A 142 -5.43 35.14 18.64
N ALA A 143 -6.55 34.82 19.31
CA ALA A 143 -6.97 35.52 20.52
C ALA A 143 -5.93 35.42 21.65
N LEU A 144 -5.32 34.24 21.85
CA LEU A 144 -4.24 34.05 22.83
C LEU A 144 -2.97 34.82 22.45
N GLN A 145 -2.63 34.88 21.15
CA GLN A 145 -1.51 35.68 20.66
C GLN A 145 -1.73 37.17 20.92
N GLU A 146 -2.94 37.69 20.70
CA GLU A 146 -3.29 39.07 21.04
C GLU A 146 -3.15 39.34 22.54
N GLN A 147 -3.62 38.42 23.38
CA GLN A 147 -3.49 38.55 24.84
C GLN A 147 -2.02 38.59 25.26
N LEU A 148 -1.19 37.70 24.69
CA LEU A 148 0.25 37.70 24.93
C LEU A 148 0.89 39.04 24.50
N GLN A 149 0.53 39.56 23.34
CA GLN A 149 1.07 40.83 22.85
C GLN A 149 0.69 42.01 23.75
N ARG A 150 -0.56 42.04 24.26
CA ARG A 150 -1.00 43.03 25.25
C ARG A 150 -0.21 42.91 26.56
N LEU A 151 0.02 41.70 27.06
CA LEU A 151 0.82 41.47 28.27
C LEU A 151 2.28 41.88 28.09
N LEU A 152 2.87 41.63 26.92
CA LEU A 152 4.23 42.06 26.61
C LEU A 152 4.36 43.59 26.63
N LEU A 153 3.38 44.31 26.08
CA LEU A 153 3.34 45.78 26.14
C LEU A 153 3.27 46.27 27.59
N VAL A 154 2.34 45.73 28.39
CA VAL A 154 2.23 46.09 29.82
C VAL A 154 3.50 45.75 30.59
N ASN A 155 4.13 44.61 30.31
CA ASN A 155 5.38 44.22 30.95
C ASN A 155 6.52 45.21 30.62
N ALA A 156 6.63 45.65 29.37
CA ALA A 156 7.60 46.66 28.97
C ALA A 156 7.36 48.01 29.66
N GLU A 157 6.10 48.45 29.76
CA GLU A 157 5.74 49.67 30.50
C GLU A 157 6.11 49.57 31.99
N LEU A 158 5.86 48.43 32.63
CA LEU A 158 6.21 48.21 34.03
C LEU A 158 7.73 48.24 34.25
N ARG A 159 8.51 47.62 33.36
CA ARG A 159 9.98 47.70 33.40
C ARG A 159 10.48 49.13 33.24
N HIS A 160 9.86 49.90 32.34
CA HIS A 160 10.21 51.31 32.16
C HIS A 160 9.89 52.15 33.41
N LYS A 161 8.71 51.93 34.02
CA LYS A 161 8.33 52.58 35.28
C LYS A 161 9.29 52.22 36.41
N LEU A 162 9.68 50.94 36.53
CA LEU A 162 10.66 50.49 37.52
C LEU A 162 12.01 51.19 37.32
N ALA A 163 12.53 51.22 36.09
CA ALA A 163 13.78 51.90 35.77
C ALA A 163 13.73 53.41 36.09
N ALA A 164 12.60 54.07 35.80
CA ALA A 164 12.39 55.48 36.14
C ALA A 164 12.40 55.71 37.66
N VAL A 165 11.71 54.87 38.44
CA VAL A 165 11.69 54.95 39.91
C VAL A 165 13.08 54.68 40.50
N GLU A 166 13.80 53.68 39.99
CA GLU A 166 15.17 53.42 40.43
C GLU A 166 16.12 54.58 40.12
N ALA A 167 16.00 55.22 38.94
CA ALA A 167 16.77 56.40 38.60
C ALA A 167 16.45 57.59 39.52
N GLN A 168 15.17 57.77 39.87
CA GLN A 168 14.75 58.79 40.84
C GLN A 168 15.32 58.51 42.24
N LEU A 169 15.34 57.25 42.69
CA LEU A 169 15.91 56.85 43.98
C LEU A 169 17.42 57.12 44.03
N ARG A 170 18.15 56.77 42.96
CA ARG A 170 19.59 57.06 42.84
C ARG A 170 19.86 58.56 42.90
N ALA A 171 19.15 59.35 42.09
CA ALA A 171 19.28 60.80 42.11
C ALA A 171 18.86 61.46 43.44
N ALA A 172 17.94 60.87 44.20
CA ALA A 172 17.61 61.34 45.55
C ALA A 172 18.74 61.05 46.54
N ARG A 173 19.34 59.86 46.47
CA ARG A 173 20.49 59.46 47.28
C ARG A 173 21.73 60.29 46.98
N ASP A 174 22.00 60.57 45.71
CA ASP A 174 23.13 61.42 45.31
C ASP A 174 22.98 62.83 45.90
N ARG A 175 21.78 63.43 45.80
CA ARG A 175 21.46 64.72 46.42
C ARG A 175 21.56 64.69 47.95
N GLU A 176 21.22 63.58 48.60
CA GLU A 176 21.39 63.40 50.04
C GLU A 176 22.88 63.40 50.41
N SER A 177 23.70 62.63 49.68
CA SER A 177 25.16 62.60 49.87
C SER A 177 25.82 63.97 49.63
N GLU A 178 25.40 64.71 48.60
CA GLU A 178 25.85 66.08 48.32
C GLU A 178 25.49 67.06 49.45
N ARG A 179 24.38 66.84 50.17
CA ARG A 179 23.98 67.67 51.33
C ARG A 179 24.69 67.25 52.61
N GLU A 180 25.07 65.98 52.73
CA GLU A 180 25.81 65.45 53.86
C GLU A 180 27.29 65.90 53.82
N LEU A 181 27.92 65.98 52.65
CA LEU A 181 29.32 66.41 52.49
C LEU A 181 29.64 67.78 53.14
N PRO A 182 28.88 68.88 52.92
CA PRO A 182 29.08 70.14 53.62
C PRO A 182 28.85 70.05 55.13
N ARG A 183 27.90 69.21 55.58
CA ARG A 183 27.60 69.03 57.00
C ARG A 183 28.72 68.27 57.71
N GLN A 184 29.28 67.24 57.09
CA GLN A 184 30.42 66.49 57.61
C GLN A 184 31.68 67.38 57.70
N GLY A 185 31.97 68.18 56.67
CA GLY A 185 33.09 69.14 56.73
C GLY A 185 32.96 70.18 57.84
N VAL A 186 31.74 70.66 58.15
CA VAL A 186 31.49 71.56 59.28
C VAL A 186 31.64 70.84 60.63
N VAL A 187 31.23 69.56 60.72
CA VAL A 187 31.37 68.74 61.93
C VAL A 187 32.82 68.35 62.20
N GLU A 188 33.63 68.06 61.17
CA GLU A 188 35.07 67.81 61.30
C GLU A 188 35.84 69.07 61.69
N LEU A 189 35.56 70.23 61.07
CA LEU A 189 36.13 71.52 61.49
C LEU A 189 35.76 71.91 62.94
N ALA A 190 34.58 71.51 63.42
CA ALA A 190 34.18 71.70 64.82
C ALA A 190 34.86 70.70 65.77
N ARG A 191 35.18 69.48 65.29
CA ARG A 191 35.90 68.45 66.05
C ARG A 191 37.39 68.77 66.20
N ASP A 192 38.00 69.31 65.15
CA ASP A 192 39.40 69.76 65.15
C ASP A 192 39.62 71.00 66.05
N GLN A 193 38.61 71.86 66.21
CA GLN A 193 38.64 72.98 67.16
C GLN A 193 38.42 72.55 68.63
N ALA A 194 37.87 71.36 68.87
CA ALA A 194 37.64 70.81 70.21
C ALA A 194 38.72 69.79 70.67
N GLY A 195 39.64 69.40 69.79
CA GLY A 195 40.65 68.35 70.01
C GLY A 195 41.96 68.79 70.68
N GLY A 196 41.95 69.89 71.45
CA GLY A 196 43.14 70.46 72.08
C GLY A 196 43.23 70.24 73.60
N ALA A 197 43.16 69.01 74.11
CA ALA A 197 43.59 68.70 75.49
C ALA A 197 43.73 67.20 75.78
N GLY A 198 44.94 66.77 76.16
CA GLY A 198 45.13 65.82 77.28
C GLY A 198 45.32 64.33 76.95
N TYR A 199 46.58 63.90 77.00
CA TYR A 199 47.10 62.54 77.00
C TYR A 199 46.82 61.83 78.34
N GLU A 200 46.54 60.52 78.33
CA GLU A 200 47.18 59.58 79.28
C GLU A 200 47.06 58.10 78.86
N GLN A 201 47.98 57.34 79.42
CA GLN A 201 48.63 56.15 78.90
C GLN A 201 48.25 54.93 79.74
N ARG A 202 47.91 53.78 79.12
CA ARG A 202 47.94 52.48 79.82
C ARG A 202 48.33 51.31 78.89
N GLN A 203 49.63 51.03 78.93
CA GLN A 203 50.31 49.72 78.93
C GLN A 203 49.89 48.61 77.93
N GLU A 204 50.85 48.34 77.03
CA GLU A 204 51.19 47.08 76.33
C GLU A 204 51.34 45.86 77.30
N PRO A 205 51.11 44.59 76.87
CA PRO A 205 52.10 43.92 76.00
C PRO A 205 51.57 42.94 74.92
N GLU A 206 52.19 43.06 73.75
CA GLU A 206 52.74 42.02 72.87
C GLU A 206 52.45 40.52 73.16
N ARG A 207 51.76 39.84 72.22
CA ARG A 207 52.20 38.52 71.68
C ARG A 207 51.64 38.28 70.27
N ALA A 208 52.58 38.04 69.36
CA ALA A 208 52.40 37.67 67.97
C ALA A 208 51.76 36.27 67.78
N ALA A 209 50.94 36.11 66.74
CA ALA A 209 51.10 35.12 65.68
C ALA A 209 50.12 35.40 64.52
N ALA A 210 50.65 35.19 63.31
CA ALA A 210 50.06 35.15 61.95
C ALA A 210 48.54 34.85 61.84
N ASP A 211 47.80 35.33 60.85
CA ASP A 211 48.07 35.16 59.42
C ASP A 211 47.07 35.96 58.53
N ALA A 212 47.56 36.37 57.37
CA ALA A 212 46.91 36.73 56.10
C ALA A 212 45.81 37.82 55.99
N GLY A 213 46.18 38.90 55.28
CA GLY A 213 45.41 39.31 54.09
C GLY A 213 44.83 40.73 54.06
N ALA A 214 45.69 41.71 53.76
CA ALA A 214 45.40 43.14 53.64
C ALA A 214 44.68 43.56 52.31
N PRO A 215 44.21 44.83 52.22
CA PRO A 215 43.06 45.29 51.44
C PRO A 215 43.40 46.35 50.37
N GLY A 216 42.39 46.91 49.68
CA GLY A 216 42.48 48.28 49.15
C GLY A 216 41.74 48.58 47.84
N THR A 217 40.70 49.41 47.94
CA THR A 217 40.38 50.50 46.99
C THR A 217 41.10 51.77 47.50
N PRO A 218 41.54 52.76 46.68
CA PRO A 218 40.60 53.72 46.07
C PRO A 218 41.02 54.46 44.75
N GLU A 219 39.97 54.84 43.99
CA GLU A 219 39.71 56.03 43.13
C GLU A 219 40.71 56.69 42.14
N ASP A 220 40.07 57.23 41.08
CA ASP A 220 40.45 57.75 39.74
C ASP A 220 41.23 59.11 39.75
N PRO A 221 41.94 59.55 38.67
CA PRO A 221 41.26 60.32 37.60
C PRO A 221 41.86 60.25 36.16
N ALA A 222 40.97 60.39 35.16
CA ALA A 222 41.12 61.11 33.88
C ALA A 222 42.30 60.80 32.91
N GLY A 223 41.93 60.30 31.72
CA GLY A 223 42.50 60.78 30.45
C GLY A 223 43.55 59.90 29.76
N ALA A 224 43.12 58.85 29.08
CA ALA A 224 43.82 58.34 27.90
C ALA A 224 42.86 57.63 26.95
N LEU A 225 42.65 58.25 25.79
CA LEU A 225 42.26 57.57 24.55
C LEU A 225 43.12 56.32 24.37
N GLN A 226 42.50 55.14 24.29
CA GLN A 226 42.88 54.01 23.42
C GLN A 226 42.00 52.77 23.67
N GLN A 227 41.13 52.45 22.70
CA GLN A 227 41.16 51.08 22.17
C GLN A 227 42.42 50.98 21.27
N PRO A 228 43.04 49.81 21.00
CA PRO A 228 42.45 48.46 20.98
C PRO A 228 43.34 47.31 21.54
N GLY A 229 42.72 46.24 22.04
CA GLY A 229 43.48 45.05 22.47
C GLY A 229 42.62 43.80 22.59
N ARG A 230 42.31 43.16 21.44
CA ARG A 230 41.77 41.79 21.38
C ARG A 230 42.74 40.77 21.99
N PRO A 231 42.19 39.66 22.50
CA PRO A 231 42.66 38.33 22.10
C PRO A 231 41.58 37.66 21.25
N SER A 232 41.83 37.56 19.94
CA SER A 232 41.08 36.65 19.06
C SER A 232 41.66 35.24 19.21
N LYS A 233 40.79 34.25 19.48
CA LYS A 233 40.74 32.95 18.78
C LYS A 233 39.69 32.01 19.39
N ALA A 234 38.44 32.23 19.02
CA ALA A 234 37.41 31.21 18.74
C ALA A 234 36.29 31.98 18.03
N GLY A 235 35.87 31.53 16.85
CA GLY A 235 35.12 32.32 15.86
C GLY A 235 33.89 33.03 16.42
N GLN A 236 34.05 34.30 16.79
CA GLN A 236 32.94 35.22 16.96
C GLN A 236 32.43 35.56 15.57
N CYS A 237 31.48 34.77 15.08
CA CYS A 237 30.72 35.08 13.88
C CYS A 237 29.78 36.23 14.25
N SER A 238 30.20 37.46 13.99
CA SER A 238 29.41 38.66 14.28
C SER A 238 28.45 38.89 13.11
N PHE A 239 27.36 38.12 13.06
CA PHE A 239 26.25 38.41 12.15
C PHE A 239 25.59 39.74 12.53
N SER A 240 25.23 40.55 11.53
CA SER A 240 24.30 41.67 11.75
C SER A 240 22.94 41.15 12.20
N ARG A 241 22.14 42.00 12.86
CA ARG A 241 20.79 41.63 13.28
C ARG A 241 19.93 41.20 12.09
N GLU A 242 20.05 41.91 10.96
CA GLU A 242 19.32 41.62 9.72
C GLU A 242 19.79 40.30 9.10
N GLU A 243 21.09 40.01 9.14
CA GLU A 243 21.65 38.74 8.68
C GLU A 243 21.15 37.57 9.52
N LEU A 244 21.04 37.75 10.85
CA LEU A 244 20.49 36.75 11.74
C LEU A 244 18.99 36.51 11.45
N GLU A 245 18.22 37.56 11.22
CA GLU A 245 16.81 37.45 10.83
C GLU A 245 16.66 36.69 9.49
N GLN A 246 17.51 36.97 8.50
CA GLN A 246 17.56 36.24 7.22
C GLN A 246 17.95 34.77 7.43
N ILE A 247 19.02 34.47 8.17
CA ILE A 247 19.45 33.09 8.45
C ILE A 247 18.36 32.31 9.17
N LEU A 248 17.64 32.94 10.11
CA LEU A 248 16.52 32.30 10.81
C LEU A 248 15.36 32.00 9.87
N GLN A 249 15.05 32.92 8.95
CA GLN A 249 14.04 32.71 7.93
C GLN A 249 14.42 31.56 6.99
N GLU A 250 15.62 31.61 6.39
CA GLU A 250 16.13 30.56 5.52
C GLU A 250 16.18 29.20 6.24
N ARG A 251 16.59 29.18 7.51
CA ARG A 251 16.58 27.97 8.33
C ARG A 251 15.16 27.42 8.51
N ASN A 252 14.16 28.27 8.69
CA ASN A 252 12.77 27.85 8.81
C ASN A 252 12.22 27.31 7.48
N GLU A 253 12.55 27.98 6.37
CA GLU A 253 12.19 27.53 5.02
C GLU A 253 12.84 26.19 4.69
N LEU A 254 14.14 26.02 4.96
CA LEU A 254 14.84 24.75 4.79
C LEU A 254 14.26 23.65 5.69
N LYS A 255 13.84 23.98 6.92
CA LYS A 255 13.18 23.02 7.81
C LYS A 255 11.84 22.57 7.23
N ALA A 256 11.05 23.48 6.66
CA ALA A 256 9.80 23.15 5.96
C ALA A 256 10.07 22.30 4.71
N ASN A 257 11.06 22.66 3.89
CA ASN A 257 11.44 21.89 2.70
C ASN A 257 11.92 20.48 3.05
N VAL A 258 12.74 20.32 4.10
CA VAL A 258 13.18 19.00 4.57
C VAL A 258 12.00 18.16 5.08
N PHE A 259 10.98 18.79 5.68
CA PHE A 259 9.76 18.11 6.08
C PHE A 259 8.96 17.62 4.86
N LEU A 260 8.69 18.51 3.89
CA LEU A 260 7.97 18.16 2.66
C LEU A 260 8.70 17.07 1.86
N LEU A 261 10.02 17.18 1.69
CA LEU A 261 10.81 16.17 0.99
C LEU A 261 10.78 14.80 1.70
N LYS A 262 10.68 14.77 3.03
CA LYS A 262 10.51 13.49 3.76
C LYS A 262 9.14 12.88 3.49
N GLU A 263 8.09 13.69 3.40
CA GLU A 263 6.75 13.25 3.06
C GLU A 263 6.66 12.75 1.61
N GLU A 264 7.22 13.49 0.65
CA GLU A 264 7.30 13.07 -0.76
C GLU A 264 8.08 11.76 -0.91
N LEU A 265 9.21 11.62 -0.20
CA LEU A 265 10.01 10.40 -0.22
C LEU A 265 9.23 9.22 0.38
N ALA A 266 8.48 9.43 1.45
CA ALA A 266 7.60 8.41 2.02
C ALA A 266 6.45 8.05 1.05
N TYR A 267 5.88 9.04 0.37
CA TYR A 267 4.86 8.86 -0.66
C TYR A 267 5.38 7.94 -1.78
N PHE A 268 6.52 8.26 -2.37
CA PHE A 268 7.10 7.43 -3.43
C PHE A 268 7.48 6.03 -2.95
N GLN A 269 7.99 5.90 -1.73
CA GLN A 269 8.28 4.58 -1.14
C GLN A 269 7.03 3.73 -0.96
N ARG A 270 5.91 4.33 -0.58
CA ARG A 270 4.62 3.62 -0.52
C ARG A 270 4.13 3.27 -1.91
N GLU A 271 4.20 4.19 -2.86
CA GLU A 271 3.78 4.00 -4.25
C GLU A 271 4.56 2.86 -4.94
N LEU A 272 5.85 2.72 -4.64
CA LEU A 272 6.69 1.61 -5.09
C LEU A 272 6.17 0.23 -4.62
N LEU A 273 5.49 0.17 -3.47
CA LEU A 273 4.96 -1.06 -2.87
C LEU A 273 3.51 -1.34 -3.29
N THR A 274 2.71 -0.30 -3.54
CA THR A 274 1.28 -0.40 -3.90
C THR A 274 1.03 -1.29 -5.12
N ASP A 275 1.85 -1.16 -6.17
CA ASP A 275 1.70 -1.91 -7.43
C ASP A 275 2.50 -3.24 -7.47
N HIS A 276 3.12 -3.66 -6.35
CA HIS A 276 4.06 -4.81 -6.32
C HIS A 276 5.18 -4.74 -7.37
N ARG A 277 5.47 -3.54 -7.88
CA ARG A 277 6.53 -3.29 -8.88
C ARG A 277 7.89 -3.74 -8.38
N VAL A 278 8.12 -3.59 -7.07
CA VAL A 278 9.39 -3.88 -6.42
C VAL A 278 9.13 -4.65 -5.12
N PRO A 279 9.82 -5.78 -4.86
CA PRO A 279 9.72 -6.48 -3.58
C PRO A 279 10.07 -5.57 -2.39
N GLY A 280 9.30 -5.68 -1.30
CA GLY A 280 9.48 -4.83 -0.11
C GLY A 280 10.88 -4.92 0.51
N LEU A 281 11.47 -6.11 0.51
CA LEU A 281 12.85 -6.33 0.97
C LEU A 281 13.87 -5.50 0.16
N LEU A 282 13.67 -5.38 -1.15
CA LEU A 282 14.55 -4.59 -2.01
C LEU A 282 14.39 -3.09 -1.75
N VAL A 283 13.16 -2.61 -1.52
CA VAL A 283 12.91 -1.22 -1.13
C VAL A 283 13.60 -0.90 0.20
N GLU A 284 13.58 -1.81 1.17
CA GLU A 284 14.26 -1.61 2.45
C GLU A 284 15.79 -1.63 2.31
N ALA A 285 16.33 -2.55 1.51
CA ALA A 285 17.75 -2.56 1.16
C ALA A 285 18.19 -1.25 0.46
N MET A 286 17.37 -0.74 -0.46
CA MET A 286 17.60 0.56 -1.11
C MET A 286 17.58 1.70 -0.09
N LYS A 287 16.65 1.72 0.87
CA LYS A 287 16.63 2.73 1.94
C LYS A 287 17.92 2.72 2.76
N VAL A 288 18.40 1.54 3.17
CA VAL A 288 19.65 1.41 3.92
C VAL A 288 20.83 1.91 3.07
N ALA A 289 20.91 1.53 1.80
CA ALA A 289 21.94 1.99 0.88
C ALA A 289 21.92 3.53 0.70
N VAL A 290 20.73 4.12 0.49
CA VAL A 290 20.56 5.58 0.37
C VAL A 290 20.90 6.28 1.69
N LYS A 291 20.49 5.75 2.85
CA LYS A 291 20.87 6.28 4.17
C LYS A 291 22.39 6.30 4.34
N LYS A 292 23.08 5.22 3.94
CA LYS A 292 24.55 5.11 3.98
C LYS A 292 25.21 6.14 3.06
N GLN A 293 24.76 6.25 1.81
CA GLN A 293 25.29 7.24 0.87
C GLN A 293 25.01 8.69 1.30
N ARG A 294 23.82 8.95 1.83
CA ARG A 294 23.45 10.26 2.39
C ARG A 294 24.36 10.64 3.55
N LYS A 295 24.67 9.71 4.47
CA LYS A 295 25.60 9.97 5.60
C LYS A 295 26.98 10.39 5.05
N LYS A 296 27.48 9.65 4.05
CA LYS A 296 28.75 9.95 3.37
C LYS A 296 28.75 11.32 2.68
N ILE A 297 27.75 11.61 1.85
CA ILE A 297 27.64 12.89 1.13
C ILE A 297 27.47 14.04 2.12
N LYS A 298 26.62 13.89 3.14
CA LYS A 298 26.39 14.92 4.17
C LYS A 298 27.67 15.25 4.93
N ALA A 299 28.45 14.25 5.35
CA ALA A 299 29.73 14.48 6.02
C ALA A 299 30.69 15.30 5.14
N LYS A 300 30.80 14.92 3.85
CA LYS A 300 31.62 15.64 2.87
C LYS A 300 31.15 17.09 2.63
N MET A 301 29.84 17.32 2.49
CA MET A 301 29.29 18.66 2.27
C MET A 301 29.46 19.58 3.50
N LEU A 302 29.45 19.01 4.71
CA LEU A 302 29.58 19.76 5.95
C LEU A 302 31.01 19.82 6.51
N GLY A 303 31.98 19.17 5.84
CA GLY A 303 33.37 19.14 6.28
C GLY A 303 33.61 18.36 7.59
N ILE A 304 32.74 17.40 7.91
CA ILE A 304 32.90 16.54 9.10
C ILE A 304 33.90 15.42 8.74
N PRO A 305 34.98 15.21 9.51
CA PRO A 305 36.00 14.21 9.18
C PRO A 305 35.39 12.81 9.13
N GLU A 306 35.64 12.11 8.02
CA GLU A 306 35.17 10.74 7.74
C GLU A 306 36.08 9.75 8.50
N GLU A 307 36.06 9.78 9.83
CA GLU A 307 36.76 8.78 10.64
C GLU A 307 35.95 7.48 10.67
N ALA A 308 36.67 6.38 10.50
CA ALA A 308 36.20 5.05 10.13
C ALA A 308 34.93 4.59 10.86
N GLU A 309 33.98 4.08 10.07
CA GLU A 309 33.06 3.00 10.43
C GLU A 309 32.70 2.91 11.92
N SER A 310 32.10 3.98 12.45
CA SER A 310 31.36 3.89 13.70
C SER A 310 30.09 3.09 13.40
N SER A 311 30.22 1.79 13.69
CA SER A 311 29.15 0.85 14.03
C SER A 311 28.36 1.44 15.19
N ASP A 312 27.53 2.43 14.89
CA ASP A 312 26.54 2.98 15.80
C ASP A 312 25.23 2.29 15.45
N ASP A 313 25.07 1.12 16.06
CA ASP A 313 23.91 0.25 16.03
C ASP A 313 22.72 0.92 16.72
N GLU A 314 22.17 1.96 16.11
CA GLU A 314 20.87 2.53 16.47
C GLU A 314 19.89 2.35 15.31
N ASP A 315 19.85 1.14 14.75
CA ASP A 315 18.71 0.65 13.93
C ASP A 315 18.81 -0.86 13.66
N SER A 316 19.40 -1.64 14.58
CA SER A 316 19.38 -3.13 14.57
C SER A 316 17.99 -3.70 14.92
N SER A 317 16.93 -3.02 14.47
CA SER A 317 15.56 -3.53 14.42
C SER A 317 15.34 -4.22 13.06
N TRP A 318 16.24 -5.15 12.72
CA TRP A 318 15.79 -6.26 11.90
C TRP A 318 14.81 -7.05 12.77
N LEU A 319 13.64 -7.38 12.21
CA LEU A 319 12.65 -8.33 12.73
C LEU A 319 11.54 -7.79 13.64
N LEU A 320 10.77 -6.81 13.18
CA LEU A 320 9.34 -6.80 13.50
C LEU A 320 8.52 -6.72 12.22
N LEU A 321 8.22 -7.92 11.71
CA LEU A 321 7.12 -8.20 10.80
C LEU A 321 5.88 -7.42 11.27
N SER A 322 5.63 -6.27 10.65
CA SER A 322 4.26 -5.78 10.50
C SER A 322 3.70 -6.40 9.22
N CYS A 323 3.66 -7.73 9.20
CA CYS A 323 2.80 -8.45 8.28
C CYS A 323 1.41 -8.37 8.90
N ASP A 324 0.66 -7.38 8.45
CA ASP A 324 -0.73 -7.20 8.83
C ASP A 324 -1.44 -8.55 8.56
N LYS A 325 -2.04 -9.11 9.61
CA LYS A 325 -2.73 -10.40 9.60
C LYS A 325 -4.03 -10.24 8.81
N GLY A 326 -3.93 -10.10 7.50
CA GLY A 326 -5.02 -10.29 6.56
C GLY A 326 -5.05 -11.76 6.14
N ALA A 327 -6.11 -12.47 6.52
CA ALA A 327 -6.33 -13.88 6.20
C ALA A 327 -6.29 -14.13 4.68
N HIS A 328 -5.28 -14.86 4.21
CA HIS A 328 -5.27 -15.51 2.90
C HIS A 328 -5.49 -17.02 3.07
N PRO A 329 -6.24 -17.69 2.16
CA PRO A 329 -6.32 -19.15 2.15
C PRO A 329 -4.93 -19.75 1.83
N PRO A 330 -4.66 -21.02 2.19
CA PRO A 330 -3.33 -21.61 2.03
C PRO A 330 -2.92 -21.58 0.55
N PRO A 331 -1.66 -21.23 0.23
CA PRO A 331 -1.20 -21.22 -1.14
C PRO A 331 -1.19 -22.65 -1.67
N THR A 332 -1.82 -22.87 -2.82
CA THR A 332 -1.66 -24.08 -3.64
C THR A 332 -0.17 -24.35 -3.84
N GLU A 333 0.28 -25.53 -3.41
CA GLU A 333 1.67 -25.99 -3.49
C GLU A 333 2.22 -25.77 -4.91
N SER A 334 3.19 -24.88 -5.02
CA SER A 334 3.87 -24.60 -6.28
C SER A 334 4.76 -25.79 -6.62
N ARG A 335 4.68 -26.29 -7.87
CA ARG A 335 5.60 -27.31 -8.41
C ARG A 335 7.09 -26.97 -8.19
N ILE A 336 7.41 -25.69 -7.99
CA ILE A 336 8.76 -25.21 -7.72
C ILE A 336 9.28 -25.65 -6.33
N GLN A 337 8.43 -25.83 -5.32
CA GLN A 337 8.85 -26.35 -4.01
C GLN A 337 9.41 -27.78 -4.11
N SER A 338 8.93 -28.59 -5.06
CA SER A 338 9.47 -29.94 -5.30
C SER A 338 10.91 -29.93 -5.83
N PHE A 339 11.35 -28.83 -6.46
CA PHE A 339 12.72 -28.70 -6.99
C PHE A 339 13.74 -28.29 -5.92
N PHE A 340 13.30 -27.72 -4.80
CA PHE A 340 14.17 -27.19 -3.74
C PHE A 340 13.94 -27.86 -2.37
N GLY A 341 13.11 -28.91 -2.31
CA GLY A 341 12.77 -29.62 -1.06
C GLY A 341 13.99 -30.17 -0.31
N LEU A 342 15.06 -30.54 -1.03
CA LEU A 342 16.31 -31.02 -0.43
C LEU A 342 17.15 -29.91 0.24
N SER A 343 16.84 -28.63 0.00
CA SER A 343 17.60 -27.50 0.54
C SER A 343 17.01 -26.93 1.84
N TYR A 344 15.86 -27.45 2.29
CA TYR A 344 15.19 -27.02 3.53
C TYR A 344 15.09 -28.13 4.59
N GLU A 345 15.74 -29.27 4.38
CA GLU A 345 15.80 -30.34 5.36
C GLU A 345 17.13 -30.25 6.13
N GLY A 346 17.22 -29.21 6.96
CA GLY A 346 18.33 -28.95 7.86
C GLY A 346 17.81 -28.72 9.28
N ASP A 347 17.92 -29.76 10.09
CA ASP A 347 17.93 -29.75 11.55
C ASP A 347 16.67 -29.30 12.28
N THR A 348 15.65 -30.17 12.33
CA THR A 348 14.94 -30.39 13.60
C THR A 348 14.72 -31.88 13.87
N GLU A 349 15.18 -32.26 15.07
CA GLU A 349 14.91 -33.51 15.81
C GLU A 349 15.84 -34.72 15.60
N ALA A 350 16.64 -34.96 16.64
CA ALA A 350 17.10 -36.27 17.09
C ALA A 350 16.82 -36.36 18.62
N PRO A 351 16.86 -37.53 19.28
CA PRO A 351 16.75 -38.91 18.78
C PRO A 351 15.78 -39.78 19.64
N LYS A 352 15.22 -40.85 19.07
CA LYS A 352 14.94 -42.09 19.82
C LYS A 352 15.25 -43.33 19.00
N GLU A 353 16.00 -44.20 19.65
CA GLU A 353 16.60 -45.46 19.22
C GLU A 353 15.56 -46.53 18.85
N GLN A 354 15.84 -47.32 17.80
CA GLN A 354 15.85 -48.79 17.88
C GLN A 354 16.42 -49.42 16.59
N THR A 355 17.60 -50.01 16.77
CA THR A 355 18.15 -51.27 16.21
C THR A 355 17.46 -52.03 15.07
N SER A 356 18.31 -52.63 14.21
CA SER A 356 18.10 -53.73 13.24
C SER A 356 17.88 -53.25 11.79
N SER A 357 18.55 -53.71 10.73
CA SER A 357 19.65 -54.67 10.49
C SER A 357 19.96 -54.64 8.97
N MET A 358 21.21 -54.96 8.61
CA MET A 358 21.73 -55.44 7.31
C MET A 358 21.84 -54.48 6.09
N ALA A 359 23.09 -54.38 5.63
CA ALA A 359 23.56 -53.89 4.32
C ALA A 359 23.78 -55.08 3.35
N PRO A 360 24.54 -54.94 2.23
CA PRO A 360 24.26 -54.19 0.99
C PRO A 360 24.35 -55.13 -0.23
N SER A 361 24.05 -54.67 -1.45
CA SER A 361 24.62 -55.29 -2.67
C SER A 361 24.61 -54.33 -3.86
N GLU A 362 25.81 -54.12 -4.40
CA GLU A 362 26.13 -53.51 -5.68
C GLU A 362 25.86 -54.42 -6.88
N LEU A 363 26.05 -53.85 -8.08
CA LEU A 363 26.22 -54.40 -9.44
C LEU A 363 25.10 -53.88 -10.37
N GLY A 364 25.39 -53.26 -11.51
CA GLY A 364 26.64 -53.01 -12.21
C GLY A 364 26.36 -52.59 -13.65
N GLY A 365 27.34 -51.95 -14.27
CA GLY A 365 27.59 -51.90 -15.73
C GLY A 365 26.81 -50.83 -16.52
N GLU A 366 27.46 -49.82 -17.10
CA GLU A 366 28.05 -49.83 -18.46
C GLU A 366 26.93 -49.88 -19.53
N GLU A 367 26.79 -48.97 -20.51
CA GLU A 367 27.80 -48.48 -21.44
C GLU A 367 27.20 -47.38 -22.36
N GLU A 368 28.07 -46.44 -22.75
CA GLU A 368 28.23 -45.77 -24.05
C GLU A 368 27.21 -44.85 -24.79
N ALA A 369 27.87 -43.90 -25.47
CA ALA A 369 27.57 -43.25 -26.76
C ALA A 369 26.77 -41.94 -26.79
N ALA A 370 27.51 -40.85 -26.54
CA ALA A 370 27.83 -39.73 -27.44
C ALA A 370 26.79 -39.08 -28.41
N PRO A 371 26.96 -37.79 -28.74
CA PRO A 371 25.88 -36.85 -29.00
C PRO A 371 25.73 -36.46 -30.49
N GLN A 372 24.57 -35.93 -30.87
CA GLN A 372 24.48 -35.05 -32.05
C GLN A 372 23.62 -33.82 -31.80
N ALA A 373 24.14 -32.72 -32.33
CA ALA A 373 23.64 -31.37 -32.27
C ALA A 373 22.66 -31.06 -33.41
N SER A 374 21.73 -30.13 -33.18
CA SER A 374 21.33 -29.15 -34.19
C SER A 374 20.61 -27.97 -33.53
N ALA A 375 21.00 -26.77 -33.96
CA ALA A 375 20.57 -25.45 -33.51
C ALA A 375 19.09 -25.11 -33.83
N PRO A 376 18.54 -24.01 -33.27
CA PRO A 376 17.12 -23.71 -33.30
C PRO A 376 16.75 -22.72 -34.42
N ASP A 377 15.58 -22.92 -35.02
CA ASP A 377 14.88 -21.94 -35.84
C ASP A 377 13.47 -21.70 -35.28
N GLY A 378 13.03 -20.44 -35.30
CA GLY A 378 11.60 -20.11 -35.36
C GLY A 378 11.01 -19.40 -34.15
N LEU A 379 11.20 -18.08 -34.08
CA LEU A 379 10.25 -17.17 -33.46
C LEU A 379 8.99 -17.07 -34.33
N CYS A 380 7.81 -17.31 -33.76
CA CYS A 380 6.60 -16.48 -33.94
C CYS A 380 5.41 -16.98 -33.10
N SER A 381 5.02 -16.14 -32.14
CA SER A 381 3.66 -15.64 -31.88
C SER A 381 2.47 -16.62 -31.81
N ALA A 382 1.82 -16.67 -30.64
CA ALA A 382 0.37 -16.48 -30.52
C ALA A 382 -0.06 -16.24 -29.06
N LEU A 383 -0.77 -15.13 -28.87
CA LEU A 383 -1.53 -14.75 -27.68
C LEU A 383 -2.69 -15.72 -27.43
N GLY A 384 -3.01 -15.99 -26.16
CA GLY A 384 -4.19 -16.75 -25.77
C GLY A 384 -4.50 -16.60 -24.28
N GLU A 385 -5.43 -15.70 -24.00
CA GLU A 385 -5.98 -15.35 -22.69
C GLU A 385 -6.65 -16.54 -22.00
N HIS A 386 -6.41 -16.73 -20.70
CA HIS A 386 -7.31 -17.49 -19.83
C HIS A 386 -7.25 -16.92 -18.40
N LEU A 387 -8.23 -16.08 -18.06
CA LEU A 387 -8.62 -15.76 -16.69
C LEU A 387 -10.02 -16.31 -16.46
N GLY A 388 -10.11 -17.37 -15.65
CA GLY A 388 -11.36 -17.89 -15.11
C GLY A 388 -11.26 -17.90 -13.59
N LEU A 389 -11.86 -16.90 -12.95
CA LEU A 389 -12.00 -16.79 -11.50
C LEU A 389 -13.05 -17.79 -11.00
N GLY A 390 -12.63 -18.68 -10.09
CA GLY A 390 -13.50 -19.57 -9.33
C GLY A 390 -13.85 -18.96 -7.97
N VAL A 391 -15.15 -18.75 -7.78
CA VAL A 391 -15.85 -18.32 -6.57
C VAL A 391 -15.85 -19.41 -5.49
N SER A 392 -15.63 -19.04 -4.23
CA SER A 392 -16.27 -19.60 -3.01
C SER A 392 -15.77 -18.81 -1.80
N ALA A 393 -16.57 -18.00 -1.10
CA ALA A 393 -17.77 -18.32 -0.31
C ALA A 393 -17.49 -19.35 0.79
N ALA A 394 -17.38 -18.86 2.03
CA ALA A 394 -17.59 -19.62 3.25
C ALA A 394 -17.98 -18.66 4.40
N PRO A 395 -18.65 -19.17 5.45
CA PRO A 395 -19.70 -18.46 6.17
C PRO A 395 -19.28 -17.83 7.50
N GLU A 396 -20.24 -17.08 8.04
CA GLU A 396 -20.36 -16.57 9.41
C GLU A 396 -20.08 -17.61 10.49
N THR A 397 -19.39 -17.16 11.54
CA THR A 397 -19.82 -17.29 12.95
C THR A 397 -19.26 -16.14 13.75
#